data_AF-A0A2N5ZHR1-F1
#
_entry.id   AF-A0A2N5ZHR1-F1
#
_cell.length_a   1.000
_cell.length_b   1.000
_cell.length_c   1.000
_cell.angle_alpha   90.00
_cell.angle_beta   90.00
_cell.angle_gamma   90.00
#
_symmetry.space_group_name_H-M   'P 1'
#
loop_
_entity.id
_entity.type
_entity.pdbx_description
1 polymer ?
#
loop_
_entity_poly.entity_id
_entity_poly.type
_entity_poly.pdbx_seq_one_letter_code
_entity_poly.pdbx_strand_id
1 'polypeptide(L)'
;MKKFLALVLVMVIALMLISCGEKQDKVTAKKVNAATGADKVYGFAMRNTLWWTFPFFNTYGAKFIEDGKCVLNQKPGVDALTMKVDLYNKYKVEAGAWQAGAIGPDTGFLNEKYAMIFDGPWDVKRFKDAGLNFGVSLIPEGPAGTSTNVGGTNMVVFNNSKNPYWAAKFLEFMVSPEIQEIWCNKLEQIPVNLKAYDKIDTVNKPFLKVFMEQMKYAKPRPQILDYGDLEEIINPQMEAAIKGEKTVQEALDNAVKNIEEKILAKEKDLKFPSGEAKDFSKERKGNIKIWVTYNPTELQVFKEIVGMFEKRFSPVKVEVEQIPWGGHQEKILTSLATKSTPDIARVDGAFVYKLANKNAIFNLSQFGLDKLKEDLSPAAVGSNLADGKLWGIHDQITGVALFYNKDMFTENGIDPQNPPKTWEEFIEVAKQLTK
;
A
#
# COMPACT_ATOMS: atom_id res chain seq x y z
N MET A 1 9.24 -34.13 -45.92
CA MET A 1 9.68 -32.76 -45.54
C MET A 1 8.88 -31.65 -46.23
N LYS A 2 8.80 -31.56 -47.57
CA LYS A 2 8.09 -30.45 -48.26
C LYS A 2 6.60 -30.30 -47.90
N LYS A 3 5.85 -31.41 -47.73
CA LYS A 3 4.43 -31.36 -47.30
C LYS A 3 4.24 -30.92 -45.84
N PHE A 4 5.23 -31.14 -44.98
CA PHE A 4 5.18 -30.76 -43.56
C PHE A 4 5.46 -29.27 -43.37
N LEU A 5 6.42 -28.70 -44.12
CA LEU A 5 6.68 -27.25 -44.13
C LEU A 5 5.48 -26.46 -44.66
N ALA A 6 4.80 -26.96 -45.69
CA ALA A 6 3.60 -26.31 -46.24
C ALA A 6 2.46 -26.26 -45.21
N LEU A 7 2.26 -27.34 -44.43
CA LEU A 7 1.22 -27.40 -43.39
C LEU A 7 1.50 -26.43 -42.24
N VAL A 8 2.77 -26.31 -41.82
CA VAL A 8 3.20 -25.37 -40.77
C VAL A 8 3.02 -23.93 -41.23
N LEU A 9 3.36 -23.60 -42.48
CA LEU A 9 3.19 -22.25 -43.03
C LEU A 9 1.72 -21.84 -43.11
N VAL A 10 0.84 -22.75 -43.51
CA VAL A 10 -0.62 -22.50 -43.54
C VAL A 10 -1.18 -22.30 -42.14
N MET A 11 -0.72 -23.06 -41.13
CA MET A 11 -1.12 -22.86 -39.74
C MET A 11 -0.66 -21.51 -39.18
N VAL A 12 0.56 -21.06 -39.48
CA VAL A 12 1.08 -19.76 -39.03
C VAL A 12 0.30 -18.60 -39.66
N ILE A 13 -0.02 -18.70 -40.96
CA ILE A 13 -0.83 -17.70 -41.66
C ILE A 13 -2.26 -17.67 -41.10
N ALA A 14 -2.86 -18.82 -40.80
CA ALA A 14 -4.17 -18.90 -40.17
C ALA A 14 -4.20 -18.27 -38.77
N LEU A 15 -3.18 -18.53 -37.94
CA LEU A 15 -3.02 -17.89 -36.62
C LEU A 15 -2.83 -16.37 -36.72
N MET A 16 -2.08 -15.87 -37.71
CA MET A 16 -1.93 -14.43 -37.95
C MET A 16 -3.23 -13.79 -38.41
N LEU A 17 -4.00 -14.45 -39.29
CA LEU A 17 -5.29 -13.94 -39.78
C LEU A 17 -6.35 -13.91 -38.67
N ILE A 18 -6.38 -14.92 -37.78
CA ILE A 18 -7.25 -14.94 -36.60
C ILE A 18 -6.90 -13.79 -35.65
N SER A 19 -5.61 -13.60 -35.35
CA SER A 19 -5.15 -12.48 -34.50
C SER A 19 -5.45 -11.11 -35.11
N CYS A 20 -5.36 -10.98 -36.44
CA CYS A 20 -5.68 -9.74 -37.14
C CYS A 20 -7.20 -9.47 -37.14
N GLY A 21 -8.02 -10.52 -37.30
CA GLY A 21 -9.48 -10.46 -37.21
C GLY A 21 -9.98 -10.04 -35.83
N GLU A 22 -9.45 -10.64 -34.75
CA GLU A 22 -9.81 -10.26 -33.37
C GLU A 22 -9.44 -8.81 -33.04
N LYS A 23 -8.31 -8.33 -33.56
CA LYS A 23 -7.93 -6.90 -33.43
C LYS A 23 -8.89 -6.00 -34.19
N GLN A 24 -9.29 -6.38 -35.42
CA GLN A 24 -10.24 -5.62 -36.22
C GLN A 24 -11.63 -5.59 -35.59
N ASP A 25 -12.09 -6.71 -35.02
CA ASP A 25 -13.38 -6.82 -34.34
C ASP A 25 -13.40 -6.01 -33.03
N LYS A 26 -12.30 -6.01 -32.26
CA LYS A 26 -12.16 -5.11 -31.10
C LYS A 26 -12.18 -3.63 -31.50
N VAL A 27 -11.48 -3.25 -32.56
CA VAL A 27 -11.47 -1.87 -33.08
C VAL A 27 -12.86 -1.46 -33.59
N THR A 28 -13.60 -2.38 -34.21
CA THR A 28 -14.94 -2.12 -34.75
C THR A 28 -15.98 -2.04 -33.63
N ALA A 29 -15.92 -2.90 -32.62
CA ALA A 29 -16.73 -2.81 -31.41
C ALA A 29 -16.46 -1.52 -30.61
N LYS A 30 -15.19 -1.07 -30.55
CA LYS A 30 -14.80 0.21 -29.91
C LYS A 30 -15.42 1.42 -30.62
N LYS A 31 -15.54 1.37 -31.96
CA LYS A 31 -16.16 2.45 -32.76
C LYS A 31 -17.68 2.53 -32.64
N VAL A 32 -18.37 1.42 -32.39
CA VAL A 32 -19.83 1.40 -32.27
C VAL A 32 -20.29 1.93 -30.90
N ASN A 33 -19.54 1.71 -29.82
CA ASN A 33 -19.89 2.19 -28.49
C ASN A 33 -19.74 3.71 -28.32
N ALA A 34 -18.76 4.33 -28.99
CA ALA A 34 -18.46 5.76 -28.88
C ALA A 34 -19.61 6.71 -29.29
N ALA A 35 -20.65 6.20 -29.95
CA ALA A 35 -21.75 7.00 -30.51
C ALA A 35 -22.91 7.29 -29.53
N THR A 36 -22.94 6.69 -28.33
CA THR A 36 -24.11 6.76 -27.44
C THR A 36 -23.83 7.42 -26.08
N GLY A 37 -23.10 8.53 -26.00
CA GLY A 37 -23.04 9.41 -24.80
C GLY A 37 -22.65 8.78 -23.45
N ALA A 38 -22.25 7.50 -23.41
CA ALA A 38 -21.91 6.68 -22.23
C ALA A 38 -20.38 6.48 -22.06
N ASP A 39 -19.59 7.21 -22.85
CA ASP A 39 -18.17 6.95 -23.13
C ASP A 39 -17.25 8.12 -22.77
N LYS A 40 -17.51 8.78 -21.64
CA LYS A 40 -16.54 9.73 -21.11
C LYS A 40 -15.33 8.98 -20.57
N VAL A 41 -14.15 9.30 -21.09
CA VAL A 41 -12.86 8.77 -20.64
C VAL A 41 -12.13 9.87 -19.91
N TYR A 42 -11.59 9.57 -18.74
CA TYR A 42 -10.81 10.54 -17.96
C TYR A 42 -9.34 10.17 -17.95
N GLY A 43 -8.48 11.19 -18.00
CA GLY A 43 -7.04 11.02 -17.91
C GLY A 43 -6.59 10.44 -16.58
N PHE A 44 -7.34 10.70 -15.49
CA PHE A 44 -7.01 10.22 -14.16
C PHE A 44 -8.25 9.89 -13.32
N ALA A 45 -8.10 8.96 -12.38
CA ALA A 45 -9.06 8.74 -11.31
C ALA A 45 -8.34 8.44 -9.99
N MET A 46 -8.90 8.95 -8.89
CA MET A 46 -8.32 8.76 -7.56
C MET A 46 -9.33 8.41 -6.48
N ARG A 47 -8.84 7.76 -5.44
CA ARG A 47 -9.54 7.63 -4.16
C ARG A 47 -9.26 8.86 -3.30
N ASN A 48 -10.20 9.23 -2.42
CA ASN A 48 -10.11 10.47 -1.65
C ASN A 48 -9.70 10.30 -0.18
N THR A 49 -9.55 9.09 0.35
CA THR A 49 -9.15 8.93 1.76
C THR A 49 -7.74 9.46 2.00
N LEU A 50 -7.42 9.78 3.25
CA LEU A 50 -6.11 10.28 3.67
C LEU A 50 -4.98 9.38 3.19
N TRP A 51 -5.13 8.06 3.32
CA TRP A 51 -4.12 7.10 2.88
C TRP A 51 -3.75 7.26 1.40
N TRP A 52 -4.76 7.45 0.53
CA TRP A 52 -4.58 7.68 -0.92
C TRP A 52 -4.12 9.09 -1.27
N THR A 53 -4.18 10.01 -0.31
CA THR A 53 -3.77 11.41 -0.49
C THR A 53 -2.32 11.65 -0.08
N PHE A 54 -1.72 10.75 0.71
CA PHE A 54 -0.32 10.87 1.13
C PHE A 54 0.69 11.10 0.00
N PRO A 55 0.61 10.45 -1.18
CA PRO A 55 1.54 10.75 -2.27
C PRO A 55 1.55 12.24 -2.66
N PHE A 56 0.39 12.90 -2.66
CA PHE A 56 0.30 14.35 -2.89
C PHE A 56 0.98 15.12 -1.76
N PHE A 57 0.63 14.86 -0.50
CA PHE A 57 1.26 15.54 0.64
C PHE A 57 2.78 15.35 0.67
N ASN A 58 3.24 14.13 0.41
CA ASN A 58 4.65 13.78 0.52
C ASN A 58 5.49 14.39 -0.61
N THR A 59 4.98 14.43 -1.85
CA THR A 59 5.66 15.03 -3.02
C THR A 59 5.80 16.56 -2.91
N TYR A 60 4.99 17.20 -2.07
CA TYR A 60 5.12 18.63 -1.72
C TYR A 60 5.89 18.86 -0.41
N GLY A 61 6.27 17.80 0.30
CA GLY A 61 7.00 17.92 1.57
C GLY A 61 6.14 18.33 2.76
N ALA A 62 4.82 18.14 2.68
CA ALA A 62 3.92 18.42 3.78
C ALA A 62 4.22 17.56 5.00
N LYS A 63 4.15 18.17 6.18
CA LYS A 63 4.24 17.52 7.47
C LYS A 63 2.87 17.56 8.13
N PHE A 64 2.53 16.48 8.83
CA PHE A 64 1.31 16.44 9.63
C PHE A 64 1.60 16.99 11.01
N ILE A 65 2.58 16.40 11.69
CA ILE A 65 2.99 16.78 13.05
C ILE A 65 4.43 17.27 13.03
N GLU A 66 4.68 18.40 13.68
CA GLU A 66 6.01 18.96 13.94
C GLU A 66 6.01 19.59 15.34
N ASP A 67 7.00 19.25 16.16
CA ASP A 67 7.14 19.74 17.53
C ASP A 67 5.86 19.62 18.39
N GLY A 68 5.14 18.50 18.22
CA GLY A 68 3.91 18.20 18.96
C GLY A 68 2.67 18.99 18.50
N LYS A 69 2.75 19.69 17.35
CA LYS A 69 1.64 20.45 16.76
C LYS A 69 1.32 19.94 15.36
N CYS A 70 0.06 20.02 14.99
CA CYS A 70 -0.40 19.78 13.64
C CYS A 70 -0.09 20.99 12.76
N VAL A 71 0.69 20.77 11.70
CA VAL A 71 1.19 21.82 10.78
C VAL A 71 0.73 21.61 9.34
N LEU A 72 -0.26 20.75 9.14
CA LEU A 72 -0.76 20.37 7.80
C LEU A 72 -1.32 21.56 7.00
N ASN A 73 -1.79 22.61 7.68
CA ASN A 73 -2.31 23.83 7.04
C ASN A 73 -1.22 24.83 6.60
N GLN A 74 0.06 24.49 6.73
CA GLN A 74 1.15 25.29 6.18
C GLN A 74 1.25 25.12 4.66
N LYS A 75 2.01 26.01 4.01
CA LYS A 75 2.14 26.10 2.55
C LYS A 75 2.34 24.74 1.85
N PRO A 76 3.24 23.84 2.29
CA PRO A 76 3.39 22.52 1.65
C PRO A 76 2.11 21.68 1.64
N GLY A 77 1.33 21.67 2.72
CA GLY A 77 0.08 20.91 2.78
C GLY A 77 -1.05 21.57 2.00
N VAL A 78 -1.11 22.90 2.01
CA VAL A 78 -2.05 23.69 1.20
C VAL A 78 -1.78 23.49 -0.29
N ASP A 79 -0.52 23.58 -0.73
CA ASP A 79 -0.15 23.37 -2.14
C ASP A 79 -0.46 21.93 -2.59
N ALA A 80 -0.19 20.93 -1.76
CA ALA A 80 -0.48 19.53 -2.05
C ALA A 80 -1.97 19.26 -2.27
N LEU A 81 -2.81 19.73 -1.33
CA LEU A 81 -4.26 19.56 -1.46
C LEU A 81 -4.82 20.43 -2.59
N THR A 82 -4.23 21.60 -2.86
CA THR A 82 -4.59 22.44 -4.01
C THR A 82 -4.32 21.72 -5.32
N MET A 83 -3.17 21.05 -5.47
CA MET A 83 -2.88 20.23 -6.66
C MET A 83 -3.95 19.16 -6.88
N LYS A 84 -4.33 18.44 -5.82
CA LYS A 84 -5.39 17.44 -5.87
C LYS A 84 -6.76 18.04 -6.25
N VAL A 85 -7.11 19.19 -5.67
CA VAL A 85 -8.35 19.93 -6.01
C VAL A 85 -8.33 20.40 -7.47
N ASP A 86 -7.20 20.92 -7.95
CA ASP A 86 -7.03 21.43 -9.30
C ASP A 86 -7.19 20.34 -10.37
N LEU A 87 -6.74 19.11 -10.12
CA LEU A 87 -6.97 17.96 -11.01
C LEU A 87 -8.46 17.74 -11.31
N TYR A 88 -9.32 17.93 -10.30
CA TYR A 88 -10.77 17.78 -10.43
C TYR A 88 -11.47 19.06 -10.90
N ASN A 89 -11.15 20.21 -10.29
CA ASN A 89 -11.91 21.45 -10.47
C ASN A 89 -11.40 22.33 -11.61
N LYS A 90 -10.08 22.45 -11.78
CA LYS A 90 -9.46 23.36 -12.74
C LYS A 90 -9.15 22.67 -14.06
N TYR A 91 -8.46 21.54 -14.00
CA TYR A 91 -8.03 20.80 -15.18
C TYR A 91 -9.10 19.84 -15.71
N LYS A 92 -10.08 19.47 -14.88
CA LYS A 92 -11.18 18.56 -15.23
C LYS A 92 -10.71 17.19 -15.76
N VAL A 93 -9.53 16.74 -15.32
CA VAL A 93 -8.92 15.48 -15.76
C VAL A 93 -9.18 14.32 -14.79
N GLU A 94 -9.52 14.63 -13.55
CA GLU A 94 -9.92 13.61 -12.56
C GLU A 94 -11.40 13.27 -12.69
N ALA A 95 -11.71 11.97 -12.66
CA ALA A 95 -13.04 11.44 -12.95
C ALA A 95 -14.11 11.66 -11.88
N GLY A 96 -13.75 12.03 -10.66
CA GLY A 96 -14.66 12.03 -9.52
C GLY A 96 -14.90 10.62 -8.95
N ALA A 97 -13.96 9.69 -9.11
CA ALA A 97 -14.13 8.28 -8.73
C ALA A 97 -14.30 8.05 -7.21
N TRP A 98 -14.10 9.10 -6.41
CA TRP A 98 -14.33 9.14 -4.97
C TRP A 98 -15.79 9.44 -4.59
N GLN A 99 -16.63 9.85 -5.54
CA GLN A 99 -18.03 10.15 -5.28
C GLN A 99 -18.85 8.89 -5.03
N ALA A 100 -19.89 9.01 -4.21
CA ALA A 100 -20.83 7.93 -3.97
C ALA A 100 -21.47 7.44 -5.28
N GLY A 101 -21.40 6.13 -5.54
CA GLY A 101 -21.94 5.51 -6.75
C GLY A 101 -21.05 5.61 -7.99
N ALA A 102 -19.90 6.30 -7.91
CA ALA A 102 -18.92 6.31 -9.00
C ALA A 102 -18.22 4.95 -9.13
N ILE A 103 -17.69 4.67 -10.33
CA ILE A 103 -16.84 3.50 -10.56
C ILE A 103 -15.50 3.75 -9.85
N GLY A 104 -15.08 2.82 -8.99
CA GLY A 104 -13.79 2.95 -8.28
C GLY A 104 -12.60 2.95 -9.26
N PRO A 105 -11.47 3.62 -8.93
CA PRO A 105 -10.36 3.79 -9.87
C PRO A 105 -9.84 2.49 -10.48
N ASP A 106 -9.67 1.45 -9.69
CA ASP A 106 -9.15 0.15 -10.10
C ASP A 106 -10.08 -0.56 -11.10
N THR A 107 -11.40 -0.46 -10.89
CA THR A 107 -12.42 -1.04 -11.78
C THR A 107 -12.60 -0.20 -13.04
N GLY A 108 -12.55 1.13 -12.93
CA GLY A 108 -12.62 2.00 -14.09
C GLY A 108 -11.36 1.93 -14.96
N PHE A 109 -10.19 1.70 -14.37
CA PHE A 109 -8.95 1.43 -15.09
C PHE A 109 -9.03 0.09 -15.85
N LEU A 110 -9.50 -0.96 -15.17
CA LEU A 110 -9.73 -2.28 -15.78
C LEU A 110 -10.71 -2.23 -16.96
N ASN A 111 -11.73 -1.38 -16.85
CA ASN A 111 -12.74 -1.15 -17.88
C ASN A 111 -12.36 -0.04 -18.88
N GLU A 112 -11.10 0.42 -18.87
CA GLU A 112 -10.56 1.44 -19.78
C GLU A 112 -11.31 2.79 -19.77
N LYS A 113 -12.01 3.10 -18.67
CA LYS A 113 -12.66 4.40 -18.44
C LYS A 113 -11.70 5.43 -17.85
N TYR A 114 -10.66 4.99 -17.15
CA TYR A 114 -9.62 5.84 -16.56
C TYR A 114 -8.27 5.47 -17.15
N ALA A 115 -7.58 6.45 -17.74
CA ALA A 115 -6.31 6.19 -18.43
C ALA A 115 -5.13 6.03 -17.45
N MET A 116 -5.22 6.69 -16.30
CA MET A 116 -4.22 6.61 -15.23
C MET A 116 -4.91 6.51 -13.86
N ILE A 117 -4.30 5.78 -12.93
CA ILE A 117 -4.72 5.71 -11.52
C ILE A 117 -3.51 5.60 -10.59
N PHE A 118 -3.70 5.97 -9.33
CA PHE A 118 -2.80 5.48 -8.29
C PHE A 118 -3.32 4.15 -7.76
N ASP A 119 -2.43 3.16 -7.73
CA ASP A 119 -2.72 1.82 -7.25
C ASP A 119 -1.44 1.11 -6.79
N GLY A 120 -1.54 -0.11 -6.28
CA GLY A 120 -0.41 -0.86 -5.74
C GLY A 120 -0.25 -2.27 -6.29
N PRO A 121 0.71 -3.03 -5.75
CA PRO A 121 1.08 -4.35 -6.28
C PRO A 121 -0.05 -5.39 -6.19
N TRP A 122 -1.06 -5.20 -5.34
CA TRP A 122 -2.18 -6.12 -5.16
C TRP A 122 -3.05 -6.28 -6.42
N ASP A 123 -3.11 -5.27 -7.29
CA ASP A 123 -3.94 -5.29 -8.50
C ASP A 123 -3.19 -5.72 -9.78
N VAL A 124 -1.85 -5.82 -9.72
CA VAL A 124 -1.01 -6.20 -10.87
C VAL A 124 -1.45 -7.52 -11.48
N LYS A 125 -1.65 -8.56 -10.65
CA LYS A 125 -2.07 -9.88 -11.15
C LYS A 125 -3.46 -9.81 -11.77
N ARG A 126 -4.39 -9.08 -11.14
CA ARG A 126 -5.77 -8.93 -11.65
C ARG A 126 -5.78 -8.27 -13.02
N PHE A 127 -5.02 -7.20 -13.21
CA PHE A 127 -4.93 -6.49 -14.50
C PHE A 127 -4.23 -7.33 -15.58
N LYS A 128 -3.17 -8.08 -15.22
CA LYS A 128 -2.51 -9.02 -16.13
C LYS A 128 -3.45 -10.15 -16.57
N ASP A 129 -4.15 -10.78 -15.64
CA ASP A 129 -5.08 -11.88 -15.92
C ASP A 129 -6.25 -11.43 -16.80
N ALA A 130 -6.66 -10.16 -16.68
CA ALA A 130 -7.67 -9.54 -17.53
C ALA A 130 -7.16 -9.15 -18.94
N GLY A 131 -5.85 -9.29 -19.20
CA GLY A 131 -5.25 -8.98 -20.49
C GLY A 131 -5.04 -7.48 -20.76
N LEU A 132 -5.06 -6.64 -19.72
CA LEU A 132 -4.84 -5.21 -19.87
C LEU A 132 -3.38 -4.92 -20.26
N ASN A 133 -3.17 -4.05 -21.27
CA ASN A 133 -1.84 -3.57 -21.63
C ASN A 133 -1.50 -2.30 -20.83
N PHE A 134 -0.88 -2.47 -19.66
CA PHE A 134 -0.57 -1.36 -18.76
C PHE A 134 0.92 -1.22 -18.44
N GLY A 135 1.27 -0.04 -17.94
CA GLY A 135 2.55 0.25 -17.32
C GLY A 135 2.38 0.68 -15.87
N VAL A 136 3.49 0.61 -15.13
CA VAL A 136 3.61 1.16 -13.79
C VAL A 136 4.85 2.05 -13.78
N SER A 137 4.72 3.26 -13.24
CA SER A 137 5.81 4.22 -13.07
C SER A 137 5.80 4.79 -11.66
N LEU A 138 6.85 5.52 -11.31
CA LEU A 138 6.86 6.28 -10.06
C LEU A 138 5.70 7.29 -10.04
N ILE A 139 5.27 7.64 -8.83
CA ILE A 139 4.41 8.80 -8.59
C ILE A 139 5.14 10.04 -9.12
N PRO A 140 4.46 10.92 -9.88
CA PRO A 140 5.08 12.14 -10.39
C PRO A 140 5.73 12.98 -9.29
N GLU A 141 6.88 13.55 -9.60
CA GLU A 141 7.65 14.41 -8.73
C GLU A 141 6.92 15.73 -8.49
N GLY A 142 6.91 16.16 -7.22
CA GLY A 142 6.58 17.52 -6.81
C GLY A 142 7.81 18.27 -6.30
N PRO A 143 7.62 19.41 -5.62
CA PRO A 143 8.73 20.22 -5.10
C PRO A 143 9.67 19.50 -4.14
N ALA A 144 9.22 18.41 -3.49
CA ALA A 144 10.01 17.57 -2.61
C ALA A 144 10.43 16.22 -3.25
N GLY A 145 10.34 16.12 -4.58
CA GLY A 145 10.61 14.90 -5.35
C GLY A 145 9.42 13.94 -5.43
N THR A 146 9.67 12.72 -5.93
CA THR A 146 8.69 11.64 -5.91
C THR A 146 8.52 11.10 -4.50
N SER A 147 7.33 10.66 -4.14
CA SER A 147 7.10 9.97 -2.87
C SER A 147 5.79 9.19 -2.92
N THR A 148 5.69 8.21 -2.02
CA THR A 148 4.50 7.40 -1.83
C THR A 148 4.19 7.22 -0.35
N ASN A 149 3.11 6.51 -0.06
CA ASN A 149 2.73 6.07 1.27
C ASN A 149 3.32 4.70 1.60
N VAL A 150 3.37 4.39 2.91
CA VAL A 150 3.70 3.04 3.38
C VAL A 150 2.41 2.34 3.79
N GLY A 151 2.08 1.31 3.04
CA GLY A 151 1.10 0.29 3.39
C GLY A 151 1.78 -1.02 3.77
N GLY A 152 1.00 -2.08 3.71
CA GLY A 152 1.39 -3.39 4.18
C GLY A 152 0.85 -3.64 5.58
N THR A 153 1.40 -4.64 6.24
CA THR A 153 0.88 -5.19 7.49
C THR A 153 2.00 -5.53 8.43
N ASN A 154 1.68 -5.57 9.71
CA ASN A 154 2.65 -5.57 10.79
C ASN A 154 2.34 -6.75 11.69
N MET A 155 3.35 -7.55 12.03
CA MET A 155 3.22 -8.56 13.07
C MET A 155 3.63 -7.94 14.40
N VAL A 156 2.76 -8.09 15.40
CA VAL A 156 3.01 -7.66 16.79
C VAL A 156 2.91 -8.86 17.73
N VAL A 157 3.67 -8.83 18.83
CA VAL A 157 3.64 -9.87 19.87
C VAL A 157 2.89 -9.34 21.08
N PHE A 158 1.83 -10.01 21.53
CA PHE A 158 1.04 -9.54 22.68
C PHE A 158 1.70 -9.85 24.03
N ASN A 159 1.56 -8.91 24.98
CA ASN A 159 2.17 -9.01 26.32
C ASN A 159 1.62 -10.14 27.20
N ASN A 160 0.43 -10.66 26.87
CA ASN A 160 -0.18 -11.81 27.56
C ASN A 160 0.19 -13.16 26.92
N SER A 161 1.01 -13.17 25.86
CA SER A 161 1.55 -14.39 25.23
C SER A 161 2.17 -15.30 26.29
N LYS A 162 1.92 -16.60 26.16
CA LYS A 162 2.54 -17.62 27.02
C LYS A 162 3.87 -18.13 26.45
N ASN A 163 4.17 -17.78 25.21
CA ASN A 163 5.34 -18.23 24.46
C ASN A 163 6.02 -17.07 23.72
N PRO A 164 6.32 -15.93 24.38
CA PRO A 164 6.75 -14.72 23.70
C PRO A 164 8.14 -14.88 23.04
N TYR A 165 8.99 -15.77 23.55
CA TYR A 165 10.24 -16.13 22.88
C TYR A 165 10.00 -16.68 21.47
N TRP A 166 9.11 -17.66 21.33
CA TRP A 166 8.82 -18.29 20.04
C TRP A 166 8.09 -17.32 19.11
N ALA A 167 7.22 -16.47 19.66
CA ALA A 167 6.58 -15.42 18.89
C ALA A 167 7.60 -14.43 18.31
N ALA A 168 8.53 -13.92 19.12
CA ALA A 168 9.60 -13.04 18.66
C ALA A 168 10.54 -13.73 17.66
N LYS A 169 10.85 -15.03 17.86
CA LYS A 169 11.62 -15.82 16.90
C LYS A 169 10.90 -16.04 15.58
N PHE A 170 9.57 -16.18 15.60
CA PHE A 170 8.78 -16.25 14.37
C PHE A 170 8.85 -14.94 13.59
N LEU A 171 8.74 -13.79 14.27
CA LEU A 171 8.93 -12.47 13.64
C LEU A 171 10.32 -12.34 12.98
N GLU A 172 11.40 -12.68 13.71
CA GLU A 172 12.78 -12.66 13.17
C GLU A 172 12.93 -13.59 11.95
N PHE A 173 12.29 -14.77 11.99
CA PHE A 173 12.30 -15.72 10.88
C PHE A 173 11.57 -15.19 9.64
N MET A 174 10.37 -14.62 9.82
CA MET A 174 9.55 -14.06 8.74
C MET A 174 10.26 -12.98 7.94
N VAL A 175 11.11 -12.17 8.60
CA VAL A 175 11.86 -11.11 7.95
C VAL A 175 13.32 -11.45 7.66
N SER A 176 13.70 -12.72 7.80
CA SER A 176 15.01 -13.18 7.34
C SER A 176 15.14 -13.03 5.81
N PRO A 177 16.35 -12.80 5.27
CA PRO A 177 16.52 -12.65 3.82
C PRO A 177 16.03 -13.85 3.01
N GLU A 178 16.18 -15.07 3.55
CA GLU A 178 15.69 -16.33 2.96
C GLU A 178 14.16 -16.33 2.82
N ILE A 179 13.44 -16.00 3.89
CA ILE A 179 11.97 -16.03 3.87
C ILE A 179 11.40 -14.86 3.08
N GLN A 180 12.02 -13.68 3.15
CA GLN A 180 11.62 -12.52 2.35
C GLN A 180 11.79 -12.77 0.85
N GLU A 181 12.87 -13.43 0.43
CA GLU A 181 13.06 -13.86 -0.96
C GLU A 181 11.92 -14.79 -1.44
N ILE A 182 11.58 -15.82 -0.64
CA ILE A 182 10.52 -16.78 -0.97
C ILE A 182 9.15 -16.08 -1.06
N TRP A 183 8.80 -15.32 -0.02
CA TRP A 183 7.52 -14.62 0.09
C TRP A 183 7.32 -13.65 -1.08
N CYS A 184 8.28 -12.75 -1.27
CA CYS A 184 8.18 -11.66 -2.22
C CYS A 184 8.22 -12.15 -3.67
N ASN A 185 9.03 -13.18 -3.97
CA ASN A 185 9.03 -13.77 -5.31
C ASN A 185 7.72 -14.51 -5.61
N LYS A 186 7.10 -15.20 -4.65
CA LYS A 186 5.84 -15.92 -4.90
C LYS A 186 4.64 -14.97 -5.05
N LEU A 187 4.65 -13.85 -4.34
CA LEU A 187 3.48 -12.96 -4.22
C LEU A 187 3.62 -11.64 -4.97
N GLU A 188 4.75 -11.39 -5.65
CA GLU A 188 5.08 -10.11 -6.29
C GLU A 188 4.99 -8.91 -5.32
N GLN A 189 5.37 -9.14 -4.05
CA GLN A 189 5.38 -8.13 -2.98
C GLN A 189 6.80 -7.60 -2.72
N ILE A 190 6.90 -6.48 -1.99
CA ILE A 190 8.17 -5.80 -1.75
C ILE A 190 8.79 -6.31 -0.46
N PRO A 191 10.07 -6.75 -0.48
CA PRO A 191 10.74 -7.16 0.73
C PRO A 191 10.90 -6.02 1.72
N VAL A 192 10.78 -6.35 3.00
CA VAL A 192 11.15 -5.43 4.07
C VAL A 192 12.63 -5.52 4.40
N ASN A 193 13.25 -6.69 4.19
CA ASN A 193 14.66 -6.91 4.44
C ASN A 193 15.48 -6.50 3.21
N LEU A 194 16.35 -5.50 3.39
CA LEU A 194 17.16 -4.92 2.32
C LEU A 194 18.13 -5.94 1.71
N LYS A 195 18.60 -6.93 2.49
CA LYS A 195 19.47 -8.02 1.99
C LYS A 195 18.74 -9.01 1.07
N ALA A 196 17.42 -8.92 0.94
CA ALA A 196 16.65 -9.71 0.00
C ALA A 196 16.48 -9.02 -1.36
N TYR A 197 16.78 -7.72 -1.49
CA TYR A 197 16.47 -6.93 -2.70
C TYR A 197 17.15 -7.49 -3.95
N ASP A 198 18.44 -7.85 -3.84
CA ASP A 198 19.22 -8.41 -4.96
C ASP A 198 18.81 -9.84 -5.34
N LYS A 199 17.94 -10.47 -4.55
CA LYS A 199 17.43 -11.83 -4.79
C LYS A 199 16.02 -11.85 -5.38
N ILE A 200 15.41 -10.68 -5.54
CA ILE A 200 14.08 -10.56 -6.15
C ILE A 200 14.20 -10.62 -7.66
N ASP A 201 13.37 -11.47 -8.27
CA ASP A 201 13.29 -11.64 -9.73
C ASP A 201 12.62 -10.43 -10.38
N THR A 202 13.36 -9.33 -10.48
CA THR A 202 12.92 -8.09 -11.13
C THR A 202 13.02 -8.15 -12.65
N VAL A 203 13.70 -9.17 -13.20
CA VAL A 203 13.80 -9.41 -14.65
C VAL A 203 12.46 -9.89 -15.19
N ASN A 204 11.86 -10.91 -14.55
CA ASN A 204 10.57 -11.43 -14.98
C ASN A 204 9.38 -10.69 -14.33
N LYS A 205 9.63 -9.87 -13.30
CA LYS A 205 8.62 -9.03 -12.62
C LYS A 205 8.97 -7.55 -12.70
N PRO A 206 8.92 -6.94 -13.90
CA PRO A 206 9.37 -5.55 -14.09
C PRO A 206 8.57 -4.53 -13.27
N PHE A 207 7.29 -4.79 -12.97
CA PHE A 207 6.49 -3.91 -12.10
C PHE A 207 7.00 -3.90 -10.65
N LEU A 208 7.46 -5.04 -10.14
CA LEU A 208 8.01 -5.13 -8.79
C LEU A 208 9.27 -4.25 -8.63
N LYS A 209 10.08 -4.14 -9.69
CA LYS A 209 11.22 -3.21 -9.72
C LYS A 209 10.79 -1.76 -9.49
N VAL A 210 9.70 -1.33 -10.10
CA VAL A 210 9.18 0.04 -9.96
C VAL A 210 8.69 0.29 -8.54
N PHE A 211 7.97 -0.67 -7.95
CA PHE A 211 7.54 -0.57 -6.55
C PHE A 211 8.71 -0.54 -5.58
N MET A 212 9.71 -1.41 -5.77
CA MET A 212 10.94 -1.40 -4.96
C MET A 212 11.68 -0.06 -5.05
N GLU A 213 11.73 0.55 -6.24
CA GLU A 213 12.31 1.88 -6.42
C GLU A 213 11.47 2.95 -5.70
N GLN A 214 10.15 2.95 -5.88
CA GLN A 214 9.24 3.90 -5.25
C GLN A 214 9.34 3.87 -3.71
N MET A 215 9.51 2.69 -3.12
CA MET A 215 9.58 2.53 -1.66
C MET A 215 10.82 3.17 -1.02
N LYS A 216 11.87 3.47 -1.79
CA LYS A 216 13.03 4.25 -1.31
C LYS A 216 12.64 5.67 -0.90
N TYR A 217 11.53 6.18 -1.45
CA TYR A 217 11.01 7.52 -1.22
C TYR A 217 9.72 7.52 -0.40
N ALA A 218 9.29 6.36 0.12
CA ALA A 218 8.05 6.25 0.90
C ALA A 218 8.21 6.90 2.27
N LYS A 219 7.15 7.59 2.72
CA LYS A 219 7.07 8.13 4.08
C LYS A 219 6.02 7.38 4.90
N PRO A 220 6.32 6.99 6.15
CA PRO A 220 5.33 6.36 7.02
C PRO A 220 4.19 7.33 7.33
N ARG A 221 3.07 6.79 7.80
CA ARG A 221 1.97 7.60 8.32
C ARG A 221 2.40 8.38 9.57
N PRO A 222 1.74 9.51 9.88
CA PRO A 222 1.93 10.22 11.13
C PRO A 222 1.71 9.28 12.33
N GLN A 223 2.60 9.36 13.31
CA GLN A 223 2.50 8.60 14.56
C GLN A 223 1.48 9.26 15.49
N ILE A 224 0.22 8.86 15.32
CA ILE A 224 -0.94 9.35 16.07
C ILE A 224 -1.69 8.14 16.62
N LEU A 225 -2.21 8.22 17.84
CA LEU A 225 -2.90 7.12 18.53
C LEU A 225 -4.09 6.60 17.77
N ASP A 226 -4.91 7.50 17.25
CA ASP A 226 -6.12 7.14 16.54
C ASP A 226 -6.10 7.70 15.13
N TYR A 227 -5.51 6.91 14.24
CA TYR A 227 -5.51 7.21 12.80
C TYR A 227 -6.93 7.15 12.21
N GLY A 228 -7.86 6.42 12.83
CA GLY A 228 -9.28 6.46 12.47
C GLY A 228 -9.87 7.83 12.74
N ASP A 229 -9.70 8.37 13.96
CA ASP A 229 -10.13 9.74 14.30
C ASP A 229 -9.48 10.78 13.37
N LEU A 230 -8.21 10.60 12.99
CA LEU A 230 -7.53 11.47 12.04
C LEU A 230 -8.22 11.46 10.67
N GLU A 231 -8.57 10.29 10.16
CA GLU A 231 -9.29 10.14 8.89
C GLU A 231 -10.72 10.71 8.98
N GLU A 232 -11.43 10.50 10.09
CA GLU A 232 -12.76 11.08 10.33
C GLU A 232 -12.73 12.61 10.35
N ILE A 233 -11.62 13.22 10.79
CA ILE A 233 -11.45 14.68 10.76
C ILE A 233 -11.04 15.17 9.38
N ILE A 234 -10.04 14.55 8.74
CA ILE A 234 -9.42 15.10 7.52
C ILE A 234 -10.23 14.76 6.25
N ASN A 235 -10.76 13.54 6.12
CA ASN A 235 -11.44 13.11 4.89
C ASN A 235 -12.60 14.04 4.50
N PRO A 236 -13.49 14.44 5.43
CA PRO A 236 -14.56 15.38 5.10
C PRO A 236 -14.06 16.77 4.70
N GLN A 237 -12.95 17.25 5.29
CA GLN A 237 -12.37 18.55 4.90
C GLN A 237 -11.77 18.50 3.49
N MET A 238 -11.04 17.43 3.16
CA MET A 238 -10.50 17.24 1.81
C MET A 238 -11.63 17.14 0.78
N GLU A 239 -12.69 16.39 1.09
CA GLU A 239 -13.86 16.29 0.22
C GLU A 239 -14.56 17.64 0.01
N ALA A 240 -14.78 18.41 1.09
CA ALA A 240 -15.38 19.74 1.00
C ALA A 240 -14.54 20.70 0.13
N ALA A 241 -13.21 20.63 0.22
CA ALA A 241 -12.31 21.39 -0.63
C ALA A 241 -12.42 20.98 -2.11
N ILE A 242 -12.47 19.67 -2.39
CA ILE A 242 -12.63 19.16 -3.77
C ILE A 242 -14.00 19.53 -4.34
N LYS A 243 -15.06 19.55 -3.53
CA LYS A 243 -16.39 20.00 -3.96
C LYS A 243 -16.51 21.52 -4.12
N GLY A 244 -15.50 22.29 -3.70
CA GLY A 244 -15.53 23.75 -3.70
C GLY A 244 -16.43 24.36 -2.62
N GLU A 245 -16.83 23.57 -1.61
CA GLU A 245 -17.61 24.02 -0.46
C GLU A 245 -16.77 24.85 0.51
N LYS A 246 -15.45 24.66 0.48
CA LYS A 246 -14.45 25.42 1.25
C LYS A 246 -13.23 25.68 0.39
N THR A 247 -12.50 26.75 0.69
CA THR A 247 -11.13 26.88 0.17
C THR A 247 -10.22 25.80 0.79
N VAL A 248 -9.11 25.50 0.11
CA VAL A 248 -8.12 24.54 0.63
C VAL A 248 -7.57 24.98 1.99
N GLN A 249 -7.28 26.27 2.16
CA GLN A 249 -6.80 26.82 3.43
C GLN A 249 -7.83 26.63 4.56
N GLU A 250 -9.08 27.02 4.34
CA GLU A 250 -10.14 26.86 5.35
C GLU A 250 -10.40 25.40 5.72
N ALA A 251 -10.33 24.49 4.74
CA ALA A 251 -10.47 23.06 4.98
C ALA A 251 -9.34 22.53 5.89
N LEU A 252 -8.09 22.89 5.60
CA LEU A 252 -6.94 22.45 6.39
C LEU A 252 -6.86 23.14 7.75
N ASP A 253 -7.22 24.42 7.87
CA ASP A 253 -7.30 25.12 9.17
C ASP A 253 -8.31 24.44 10.10
N ASN A 254 -9.48 24.07 9.56
CA ASN A 254 -10.49 23.33 10.31
C ASN A 254 -10.00 21.93 10.70
N ALA A 255 -9.29 21.24 9.82
CA ALA A 255 -8.68 19.95 10.13
C ALA A 255 -7.65 20.08 11.26
N VAL A 256 -6.70 21.00 11.13
CA VAL A 256 -5.65 21.28 12.12
C VAL A 256 -6.26 21.59 13.48
N LYS A 257 -7.23 22.50 13.56
CA LYS A 257 -7.92 22.82 14.81
C LYS A 257 -8.52 21.58 15.47
N ASN A 258 -9.26 20.76 14.71
CA ASN A 258 -9.90 19.57 15.25
C ASN A 258 -8.88 18.49 15.67
N ILE A 259 -7.77 18.34 14.94
CA ILE A 259 -6.69 17.41 15.29
C ILE A 259 -6.04 17.83 16.61
N GLU A 260 -5.73 19.11 16.76
CA GLU A 260 -5.17 19.67 18.00
C GLU A 260 -6.09 19.42 19.20
N GLU A 261 -7.38 19.75 19.06
CA GLU A 261 -8.35 19.67 20.15
C GLU A 261 -8.76 18.23 20.50
N LYS A 262 -8.92 17.35 19.51
CA LYS A 262 -9.52 16.02 19.71
C LYS A 262 -8.51 14.89 19.77
N ILE A 263 -7.32 15.07 19.19
CA ILE A 263 -6.30 14.03 19.10
C ILE A 263 -5.10 14.44 19.94
N LEU A 264 -4.36 15.48 19.53
CA LEU A 264 -3.08 15.82 20.15
C LEU A 264 -3.22 16.27 21.62
N ALA A 265 -4.35 16.88 21.99
CA ALA A 265 -4.66 17.18 23.39
C ALA A 265 -4.66 15.93 24.28
N LYS A 266 -5.06 14.75 23.76
CA LYS A 266 -5.05 13.47 24.48
C LYS A 266 -3.67 12.79 24.49
N GLU A 267 -2.75 13.26 23.66
CA GLU A 267 -1.42 12.67 23.46
C GLU A 267 -0.31 13.37 24.27
N LYS A 268 -0.62 14.42 25.02
CA LYS A 268 0.37 15.11 25.86
C LYS A 268 0.99 14.23 26.94
N ASP A 269 0.25 13.21 27.39
CA ASP A 269 0.63 12.31 28.47
C ASP A 269 0.87 10.86 28.00
N LEU A 270 1.19 10.64 26.71
CA LEU A 270 1.50 9.29 26.22
C LEU A 270 2.66 8.70 27.00
N LYS A 271 2.52 7.41 27.35
CA LYS A 271 3.55 6.66 28.05
C LYS A 271 3.83 5.38 27.28
N PHE A 272 5.04 5.29 26.74
CA PHE A 272 5.55 4.08 26.14
C PHE A 272 6.43 3.35 27.16
N PRO A 273 6.06 2.12 27.57
CA PRO A 273 6.84 1.35 28.52
C PRO A 273 8.28 1.18 28.03
N SER A 274 9.26 1.56 28.86
CA SER A 274 10.65 1.59 28.44
C SER A 274 11.25 0.20 28.18
N GLY A 275 10.72 -0.84 28.83
CA GLY A 275 10.93 -2.26 28.54
C GLY A 275 12.40 -2.66 28.38
N GLU A 276 13.08 -2.97 29.48
CA GLU A 276 14.44 -3.55 29.44
C GLU A 276 14.45 -4.95 28.80
N ALA A 277 15.62 -5.36 28.29
CA ALA A 277 15.83 -6.72 27.81
C ALA A 277 15.48 -7.75 28.89
N LYS A 278 14.71 -8.77 28.52
CA LYS A 278 14.27 -9.82 29.44
C LYS A 278 14.83 -11.17 29.02
N ASP A 279 15.19 -11.99 29.99
CA ASP A 279 15.55 -13.38 29.73
C ASP A 279 14.29 -14.26 29.61
N PHE A 280 13.93 -14.59 28.37
CA PHE A 280 12.82 -15.49 28.05
C PHE A 280 13.26 -16.95 27.90
N SER A 281 14.45 -17.34 28.39
CA SER A 281 15.01 -18.70 28.28
C SER A 281 14.10 -19.79 28.86
N LYS A 282 13.32 -19.47 29.91
CA LYS A 282 12.39 -20.40 30.56
C LYS A 282 11.05 -20.58 29.81
N GLU A 283 10.75 -19.70 28.85
CA GLU A 283 9.47 -19.62 28.13
C GLU A 283 9.55 -20.26 26.74
N ARG A 284 10.50 -21.18 26.55
CA ARG A 284 10.72 -21.92 25.30
C ARG A 284 9.87 -23.19 25.18
N LYS A 285 8.84 -23.33 26.01
CA LYS A 285 7.98 -24.53 26.08
C LYS A 285 6.55 -24.20 25.64
N GLY A 286 6.19 -24.54 24.42
CA GLY A 286 4.81 -24.45 23.94
C GLY A 286 4.68 -24.09 22.47
N ASN A 287 3.43 -23.97 22.03
CA ASN A 287 3.05 -23.59 20.67
C ASN A 287 2.67 -22.11 20.64
N ILE A 288 2.71 -21.50 19.45
CA ILE A 288 2.24 -20.13 19.26
C ILE A 288 0.97 -20.10 18.42
N LYS A 289 0.06 -19.20 18.74
CA LYS A 289 -1.12 -18.89 17.93
C LYS A 289 -0.93 -17.55 17.21
N ILE A 290 -1.24 -17.53 15.91
CA ILE A 290 -1.10 -16.38 15.04
C ILE A 290 -2.43 -16.05 14.38
N TRP A 291 -2.87 -14.80 14.50
CA TRP A 291 -3.97 -14.27 13.71
C TRP A 291 -3.45 -13.55 12.47
N VAL A 292 -3.96 -13.94 11.29
CA VAL A 292 -3.54 -13.38 10.01
C VAL A 292 -4.73 -12.88 9.19
N THR A 293 -4.50 -11.85 8.39
CA THR A 293 -5.51 -11.19 7.52
C THR A 293 -5.22 -11.39 6.03
N TYR A 294 -4.50 -12.46 5.69
CA TYR A 294 -4.08 -12.77 4.33
C TYR A 294 -5.26 -13.09 3.40
N ASN A 295 -5.11 -12.78 2.12
CA ASN A 295 -5.95 -13.36 1.08
C ASN A 295 -5.62 -14.87 0.89
N PRO A 296 -6.41 -15.64 0.12
CA PRO A 296 -6.18 -17.08 -0.05
C PRO A 296 -4.77 -17.45 -0.57
N THR A 297 -4.24 -16.68 -1.53
CA THR A 297 -2.90 -16.92 -2.12
C THR A 297 -1.80 -16.67 -1.10
N GLU A 298 -1.87 -15.53 -0.39
CA GLU A 298 -0.94 -15.19 0.68
C GLU A 298 -0.98 -16.23 1.81
N LEU A 299 -2.18 -16.69 2.20
CA LEU A 299 -2.35 -17.68 3.25
C LEU A 299 -1.71 -19.02 2.90
N GLN A 300 -1.77 -19.43 1.62
CA GLN A 300 -1.12 -20.65 1.16
C GLN A 300 0.40 -20.56 1.32
N VAL A 301 1.01 -19.48 0.84
CA VAL A 301 2.47 -19.24 0.98
C VAL A 301 2.86 -19.13 2.46
N PHE A 302 2.05 -18.47 3.27
CA PHE A 302 2.29 -18.35 4.72
C PHE A 302 2.32 -19.72 5.41
N LYS A 303 1.39 -20.63 5.08
CA LYS A 303 1.36 -21.98 5.65
C LYS A 303 2.60 -22.81 5.27
N GLU A 304 3.14 -22.63 4.07
CA GLU A 304 4.42 -23.26 3.68
C GLU A 304 5.57 -22.76 4.56
N ILE A 305 5.66 -21.44 4.78
CA ILE A 305 6.68 -20.82 5.63
C ILE A 305 6.54 -21.25 7.09
N VAL A 306 5.30 -21.38 7.59
CA VAL A 306 5.03 -21.95 8.91
C VAL A 306 5.60 -23.37 9.01
N GLY A 307 5.39 -24.22 8.01
CA GLY A 307 5.98 -25.56 7.96
C GLY A 307 7.53 -25.54 7.99
N MET A 308 8.15 -24.57 7.33
CA MET A 308 9.61 -24.37 7.39
C MET A 308 10.07 -23.97 8.80
N PHE A 309 9.33 -23.09 9.47
CA PHE A 309 9.60 -22.67 10.84
C PHE A 309 9.53 -23.85 11.82
N GLU A 310 8.42 -24.63 11.78
CA GLU A 310 8.25 -25.79 12.66
C GLU A 310 9.33 -26.86 12.45
N LYS A 311 9.77 -27.06 11.20
CA LYS A 311 10.86 -27.98 10.89
C LYS A 311 12.20 -27.48 11.43
N ARG A 312 12.49 -26.17 11.31
CA ARG A 312 13.75 -25.56 11.78
C ARG A 312 13.82 -25.47 13.30
N PHE A 313 12.68 -25.29 13.98
CA PHE A 313 12.62 -25.00 15.42
C PHE A 313 11.82 -26.04 16.23
N SER A 314 11.90 -27.31 15.84
CA SER A 314 11.22 -28.41 16.53
C SER A 314 11.53 -28.44 18.05
N PRO A 315 10.53 -28.69 18.93
CA PRO A 315 9.18 -29.20 18.64
C PRO A 315 8.07 -28.14 18.55
N VAL A 316 8.39 -26.84 18.37
CA VAL A 316 7.36 -25.78 18.33
C VAL A 316 6.31 -26.02 17.24
N LYS A 317 5.04 -25.78 17.55
CA LYS A 317 3.94 -25.71 16.56
C LYS A 317 3.32 -24.33 16.48
N VAL A 318 2.77 -24.02 15.30
CA VAL A 318 2.13 -22.74 15.00
C VAL A 318 0.68 -22.98 14.60
N GLU A 319 -0.25 -22.50 15.43
CA GLU A 319 -1.67 -22.44 15.10
C GLU A 319 -1.94 -21.15 14.31
N VAL A 320 -2.47 -21.27 13.09
CA VAL A 320 -2.82 -20.13 12.24
C VAL A 320 -4.34 -19.99 12.16
N GLU A 321 -4.86 -18.84 12.58
CA GLU A 321 -6.27 -18.47 12.41
C GLU A 321 -6.36 -17.29 11.45
N GLN A 322 -7.04 -17.50 10.31
CA GLN A 322 -7.34 -16.42 9.38
C GLN A 322 -8.55 -15.63 9.91
N ILE A 323 -8.41 -14.32 10.00
CA ILE A 323 -9.49 -13.40 10.36
C ILE A 323 -9.71 -12.41 9.20
N PRO A 324 -10.94 -11.91 8.97
CA PRO A 324 -11.19 -10.92 7.93
C PRO A 324 -10.42 -9.62 8.21
N TRP A 325 -9.98 -8.92 7.16
CA TRP A 325 -9.42 -7.57 7.31
C TRP A 325 -10.47 -6.58 7.83
N GLY A 326 -11.72 -6.63 7.35
CA GLY A 326 -12.80 -5.85 7.95
C GLY A 326 -13.09 -6.33 9.38
N GLY A 327 -13.08 -5.43 10.37
CA GLY A 327 -13.39 -5.77 11.77
C GLY A 327 -12.22 -6.33 12.60
N HIS A 328 -11.02 -6.48 12.02
CA HIS A 328 -9.90 -7.13 12.71
C HIS A 328 -9.43 -6.34 13.95
N GLN A 329 -9.44 -5.01 13.90
CA GLN A 329 -9.01 -4.18 15.01
C GLN A 329 -9.99 -4.27 16.18
N GLU A 330 -11.30 -4.24 15.93
CA GLU A 330 -12.33 -4.41 16.96
C GLU A 330 -12.23 -5.79 17.62
N LYS A 331 -11.99 -6.86 16.83
CA LYS A 331 -11.75 -8.20 17.36
C LYS A 331 -10.54 -8.23 18.30
N ILE A 332 -9.42 -7.60 17.90
CA ILE A 332 -8.21 -7.51 18.74
C ILE A 332 -8.48 -6.71 20.01
N LEU A 333 -9.11 -5.54 19.91
CA LEU A 333 -9.43 -4.69 21.07
C LEU A 333 -10.36 -5.40 22.07
N THR A 334 -11.37 -6.12 21.58
CA THR A 334 -12.26 -6.94 22.42
C THR A 334 -11.47 -8.06 23.10
N SER A 335 -10.59 -8.73 22.36
CA SER A 335 -9.76 -9.83 22.89
C SER A 335 -8.72 -9.37 23.91
N LEU A 336 -8.26 -8.12 23.81
CA LEU A 336 -7.41 -7.50 24.82
C LEU A 336 -8.15 -7.34 26.16
N ALA A 337 -9.41 -6.91 26.14
CA ALA A 337 -10.22 -6.74 27.33
C ALA A 337 -10.46 -8.07 28.07
N THR A 338 -10.62 -9.16 27.31
CA THR A 338 -10.81 -10.52 27.84
C THR A 338 -9.51 -11.30 28.05
N LYS A 339 -8.35 -10.70 27.73
CA LYS A 339 -7.02 -11.34 27.76
C LYS A 339 -6.92 -12.63 26.91
N SER A 340 -7.71 -12.72 25.84
CA SER A 340 -7.79 -13.88 24.93
C SER A 340 -7.18 -13.62 23.55
N THR A 341 -6.27 -12.64 23.43
CA THR A 341 -5.49 -12.39 22.21
C THR A 341 -4.60 -13.59 21.82
N PRO A 342 -4.23 -13.73 20.54
CA PRO A 342 -3.21 -14.68 20.10
C PRO A 342 -1.82 -14.27 20.62
N ASP A 343 -0.79 -15.10 20.38
CA ASP A 343 0.60 -14.70 20.64
C ASP A 343 1.06 -13.63 19.64
N ILE A 344 0.68 -13.78 18.37
CA ILE A 344 0.95 -12.82 17.29
C ILE A 344 -0.36 -12.43 16.59
N ALA A 345 -0.51 -11.16 16.24
CA ALA A 345 -1.48 -10.75 15.22
C ALA A 345 -0.82 -9.92 14.12
N ARG A 346 -1.32 -10.11 12.91
CA ARG A 346 -1.10 -9.23 11.77
C ARG A 346 -2.06 -8.05 11.85
N VAL A 347 -1.53 -6.84 11.87
CA VAL A 347 -2.26 -5.58 12.09
C VAL A 347 -1.84 -4.48 11.10
N ASP A 348 -2.69 -3.47 10.96
CA ASP A 348 -2.34 -2.23 10.29
C ASP A 348 -1.24 -1.45 11.05
N GLY A 349 -0.38 -0.72 10.33
CA GLY A 349 0.76 0.00 10.91
C GLY A 349 0.37 1.08 11.93
N ALA A 350 -0.69 1.84 11.68
CA ALA A 350 -1.15 2.84 12.65
C ALA A 350 -1.67 2.18 13.94
N PHE A 351 -2.19 0.95 13.85
CA PHE A 351 -2.65 0.21 15.01
C PHE A 351 -1.50 -0.25 15.93
N VAL A 352 -0.29 -0.42 15.40
CA VAL A 352 0.91 -0.73 16.20
C VAL A 352 1.16 0.34 17.26
N TYR A 353 1.11 1.62 16.87
CA TYR A 353 1.31 2.76 17.78
C TYR A 353 0.25 2.79 18.89
N LYS A 354 -1.03 2.54 18.53
CA LYS A 354 -2.15 2.45 19.49
C LYS A 354 -1.96 1.31 20.49
N LEU A 355 -1.54 0.13 20.02
CA LEU A 355 -1.28 -1.04 20.86
C LEU A 355 -0.08 -0.84 21.79
N ALA A 356 0.98 -0.20 21.30
CA ALA A 356 2.17 0.14 22.08
C ALA A 356 1.82 1.07 23.26
N ASN A 357 1.06 2.14 23.00
CA ASN A 357 0.61 3.06 24.05
C ASN A 357 -0.32 2.38 25.07
N LYS A 358 -1.13 1.40 24.65
CA LYS A 358 -1.95 0.59 25.56
C LYS A 358 -1.14 -0.42 26.38
N ASN A 359 0.18 -0.51 26.18
CA ASN A 359 1.03 -1.56 26.73
C ASN A 359 0.46 -2.96 26.46
N ALA A 360 -0.13 -3.16 25.28
CA ALA A 360 -0.79 -4.41 24.89
C ALA A 360 0.17 -5.39 24.22
N ILE A 361 1.24 -4.87 23.62
CA ILE A 361 2.23 -5.61 22.84
C ILE A 361 3.64 -5.37 23.40
N PHE A 362 4.56 -6.29 23.11
CA PHE A 362 5.95 -6.16 23.54
C PHE A 362 6.70 -5.13 22.69
N ASN A 363 7.58 -4.38 23.35
CA ASN A 363 8.70 -3.75 22.66
C ASN A 363 9.68 -4.84 22.22
N LEU A 364 10.01 -4.91 20.93
CA LEU A 364 10.86 -5.94 20.36
C LEU A 364 12.33 -5.81 20.77
N SER A 365 12.75 -4.65 21.29
CA SER A 365 14.03 -4.49 22.02
C SER A 365 14.20 -5.51 23.13
N GLN A 366 13.10 -5.92 23.78
CA GLN A 366 13.15 -6.86 24.91
C GLN A 366 13.70 -8.23 24.50
N PHE A 367 13.63 -8.57 23.21
CA PHE A 367 14.14 -9.81 22.61
C PHE A 367 15.45 -9.61 21.84
N GLY A 368 16.05 -8.41 21.89
CA GLY A 368 17.24 -8.06 21.11
C GLY A 368 16.98 -7.91 19.61
N LEU A 369 15.73 -7.64 19.21
CA LEU A 369 15.36 -7.48 17.79
C LEU A 369 15.54 -6.04 17.25
N ASP A 370 16.01 -5.10 18.06
CA ASP A 370 16.40 -3.76 17.56
C ASP A 370 17.45 -3.83 16.45
N LYS A 371 18.33 -4.83 16.50
CA LYS A 371 19.34 -5.08 15.45
C LYS A 371 18.72 -5.22 14.06
N LEU A 372 17.45 -5.61 13.96
CA LEU A 372 16.77 -5.74 12.68
C LEU A 372 16.58 -4.38 11.98
N LYS A 373 16.60 -3.26 12.72
CA LYS A 373 16.47 -1.92 12.12
C LYS A 373 17.54 -1.62 11.07
N GLU A 374 18.73 -2.22 11.20
CA GLU A 374 19.84 -2.05 10.25
C GLU A 374 19.61 -2.80 8.94
N ASP A 375 18.88 -3.92 8.99
CA ASP A 375 18.62 -4.80 7.85
C ASP A 375 17.28 -4.51 7.17
N LEU A 376 16.36 -3.81 7.85
CA LEU A 376 15.02 -3.52 7.37
C LEU A 376 14.92 -2.14 6.72
N SER A 377 14.01 -2.02 5.75
CA SER A 377 13.68 -0.74 5.10
C SER A 377 13.33 0.34 6.12
N PRO A 378 13.89 1.56 6.04
CA PRO A 378 13.55 2.66 6.94
C PRO A 378 12.05 2.97 6.99
N ALA A 379 11.36 2.83 5.85
CA ALA A 379 9.91 2.99 5.75
C ALA A 379 9.15 1.92 6.55
N ALA A 380 9.61 0.67 6.48
CA ALA A 380 9.04 -0.45 7.24
C ALA A 380 9.27 -0.27 8.76
N VAL A 381 10.47 0.16 9.13
CA VAL A 381 10.85 0.44 10.53
C VAL A 381 10.02 1.59 11.08
N GLY A 382 9.97 2.73 10.39
CA GLY A 382 9.32 3.95 10.86
C GLY A 382 7.83 3.75 11.19
N SER A 383 7.13 2.94 10.39
CA SER A 383 5.72 2.59 10.63
C SER A 383 5.49 1.68 11.85
N ASN A 384 6.55 1.12 12.45
CA ASN A 384 6.50 0.27 13.65
C ASN A 384 7.16 0.92 14.88
N LEU A 385 7.58 2.18 14.76
CA LEU A 385 8.19 2.89 15.87
C LEU A 385 7.12 3.51 16.77
N ALA A 386 7.37 3.45 18.08
CA ALA A 386 6.75 4.32 19.06
C ALA A 386 7.81 4.65 20.12
N ASP A 387 8.01 5.94 20.41
CA ASP A 387 9.10 6.42 21.27
C ASP A 387 10.50 5.89 20.85
N GLY A 388 10.77 5.89 19.53
CA GLY A 388 12.02 5.39 18.94
C GLY A 388 12.25 3.86 19.02
N LYS A 389 11.34 3.14 19.68
CA LYS A 389 11.42 1.69 19.91
C LYS A 389 10.59 0.92 18.90
N LEU A 390 11.00 -0.30 18.57
CA LEU A 390 10.33 -1.14 17.59
C LEU A 390 9.28 -2.02 18.27
N TRP A 391 8.01 -1.85 17.92
CA TRP A 391 6.88 -2.57 18.56
C TRP A 391 6.21 -3.62 17.67
N GLY A 392 6.60 -3.65 16.40
CA GLY A 392 6.14 -4.62 15.42
C GLY A 392 7.12 -4.73 14.28
N ILE A 393 6.85 -5.62 13.33
CA ILE A 393 7.65 -5.78 12.12
C ILE A 393 6.71 -5.97 10.93
N HIS A 394 6.96 -5.25 9.84
CA HIS A 394 6.28 -5.55 8.58
C HIS A 394 6.66 -6.94 8.08
N ASP A 395 5.67 -7.78 7.74
CA ASP A 395 5.92 -9.02 7.00
C ASP A 395 6.22 -8.75 5.51
N GLN A 396 5.65 -7.66 5.00
CA GLN A 396 5.87 -7.08 3.68
C GLN A 396 5.58 -5.57 3.77
N ILE A 397 6.12 -4.78 2.84
CA ILE A 397 5.66 -3.40 2.62
C ILE A 397 4.96 -3.27 1.28
N THR A 398 3.99 -2.36 1.22
CA THR A 398 3.42 -1.87 -0.04
C THR A 398 3.44 -0.36 -0.08
N GLY A 399 3.26 0.18 -1.28
CA GLY A 399 3.02 1.59 -1.53
C GLY A 399 2.30 1.71 -2.87
N VAL A 400 1.79 2.91 -3.14
CA VAL A 400 1.15 3.18 -4.43
C VAL A 400 2.15 3.70 -5.45
N ALA A 401 1.87 3.41 -6.72
CA ALA A 401 2.60 3.89 -7.88
C ALA A 401 1.59 4.39 -8.93
N LEU A 402 2.07 5.03 -9.99
CA LEU A 402 1.23 5.45 -11.11
C LEU A 402 1.03 4.27 -12.06
N PHE A 403 -0.22 3.83 -12.22
CA PHE A 403 -0.62 2.88 -13.25
C PHE A 403 -1.16 3.67 -14.45
N TYR A 404 -0.83 3.23 -15.66
CA TYR A 404 -1.29 3.87 -16.89
C TYR A 404 -1.58 2.85 -17.99
N ASN A 405 -2.63 3.09 -18.78
CA ASN A 405 -3.01 2.23 -19.91
C ASN A 405 -2.16 2.61 -21.14
N LYS A 406 -1.34 1.66 -21.62
CA LYS A 406 -0.39 1.88 -22.71
C LYS A 406 -1.07 2.01 -24.07
N ASP A 407 -2.19 1.32 -24.27
CA ASP A 407 -2.98 1.42 -25.50
C ASP A 407 -3.61 2.82 -25.58
N MET A 408 -4.17 3.33 -24.48
CA MET A 408 -4.71 4.68 -24.42
C MET A 408 -3.63 5.76 -24.62
N PHE A 409 -2.41 5.55 -24.12
CA PHE A 409 -1.28 6.44 -24.40
C PHE A 409 -0.97 6.46 -25.91
N THR A 410 -0.79 5.28 -26.50
CA THR A 410 -0.44 5.13 -27.92
C THR A 410 -1.53 5.69 -28.84
N GLU A 411 -2.81 5.43 -28.54
CA GLU A 411 -3.97 5.94 -29.28
C GLU A 411 -4.07 7.47 -29.26
N ASN A 412 -3.44 8.14 -28.29
CA ASN A 412 -3.39 9.59 -28.17
C ASN A 412 -2.03 10.19 -28.52
N GLY A 413 -1.13 9.41 -29.14
CA GLY A 413 0.19 9.89 -29.57
C GLY A 413 1.19 10.12 -28.43
N ILE A 414 0.94 9.54 -27.26
CA ILE A 414 1.81 9.61 -26.08
C ILE A 414 2.69 8.36 -26.07
N ASP A 415 4.00 8.51 -25.89
CA ASP A 415 4.93 7.38 -25.81
C ASP A 415 4.70 6.59 -24.50
N PRO A 416 4.21 5.33 -24.55
CA PRO A 416 3.98 4.52 -23.36
C PRO A 416 5.28 4.08 -22.66
N GLN A 417 6.47 4.35 -23.23
CA GLN A 417 7.76 4.08 -22.57
C GLN A 417 8.30 5.28 -21.77
N ASN A 418 7.70 6.47 -21.94
CA ASN A 418 8.08 7.67 -21.20
C ASN A 418 6.86 8.27 -20.47
N PRO A 419 6.34 7.58 -19.43
CA PRO A 419 5.24 8.10 -18.63
C PRO A 419 5.62 9.39 -17.89
N PRO A 420 4.64 10.22 -17.48
CA PRO A 420 4.91 11.52 -16.88
C PRO A 420 5.70 11.38 -15.57
N LYS A 421 6.75 12.20 -15.44
CA LYS A 421 7.68 12.18 -14.30
C LYS A 421 7.44 13.32 -13.33
N THR A 422 6.82 14.42 -13.75
CA THR A 422 6.45 15.55 -12.87
C THR A 422 4.95 15.79 -12.88
N TRP A 423 4.44 16.51 -11.88
CA TRP A 423 3.02 16.88 -11.84
C TRP A 423 2.59 17.71 -13.06
N GLU A 424 3.46 18.54 -13.62
CA GLU A 424 3.20 19.32 -14.83
C GLU A 424 3.03 18.40 -16.05
N GLU A 425 3.97 17.48 -16.27
CA GLU A 425 3.86 16.48 -17.35
C GLU A 425 2.60 15.62 -17.18
N PHE A 426 2.32 15.23 -15.94
CA PHE A 426 1.13 14.45 -15.60
C PHE A 426 -0.16 15.17 -15.97
N ILE A 427 -0.28 16.47 -15.66
CA ILE A 427 -1.45 17.28 -16.04
C ILE A 427 -1.60 17.32 -17.56
N GLU A 428 -0.52 17.55 -18.30
CA GLU A 428 -0.58 17.63 -19.77
C GLU A 428 -0.96 16.31 -20.41
N VAL A 429 -0.38 15.20 -19.94
CA VAL A 429 -0.77 13.84 -20.35
C VAL A 429 -2.24 13.56 -20.00
N ALA A 430 -2.67 13.88 -18.79
CA ALA A 430 -4.04 13.65 -18.35
C ALA A 430 -5.06 14.46 -19.15
N LYS A 431 -4.73 15.69 -19.55
CA LYS A 431 -5.58 16.52 -20.44
C LYS A 431 -5.74 15.87 -21.81
N GLN A 432 -4.65 15.37 -22.41
CA GLN A 432 -4.71 14.70 -23.71
C GLN A 432 -5.54 13.41 -23.68
N LEU A 433 -5.55 12.71 -22.54
CA LEU A 433 -6.28 11.46 -22.34
C LEU A 433 -7.76 11.66 -21.96
N THR A 434 -8.16 12.86 -21.53
CA THR A 434 -9.54 13.15 -21.13
C THR A 434 -10.38 13.54 -22.36
N LYS A 435 -11.50 12.84 -22.60
CA LYS A 435 -12.38 13.03 -23.77
C LYS A 435 -13.85 13.08 -23.39
#